data_AF-A0A368FQ89-F1
#
_entry.id   AF-A0A368FQ89-F1
#
_cell.length_a   1.000
_cell.length_b   1.000
_cell.length_c   1.000
_cell.angle_alpha   90.00
_cell.angle_beta   90.00
_cell.angle_gamma   90.00
#
_symmetry.space_group_name_H-M   'P 1'
#
loop_
_entity.id
_entity.type
_entity.pdbx_description
1 polymer ?
#
loop_
_entity_poly.entity_id
_entity_poly.type
_entity_poly.pdbx_seq_one_letter_code
_entity_poly.pdbx_strand_id
1 'polypeptide(L)' 'MDHFTSVHSWIGVSVMFIYVVQFAFGFVNFLFSGIAESTRKMFMPIHRIVGCISFAASIVQAVIGFVQYNGFFGQCPQE' A
#
# COMPACT_ATOMS: atom_id res chain seq x y z
N MET A 1 -6.55 -21.99 11.04
CA MET A 1 -6.32 -20.54 11.09
C MET A 1 -6.87 -19.97 9.81
N ASP A 2 -7.87 -19.09 9.92
CA ASP A 2 -8.52 -18.53 8.73
C ASP A 2 -7.65 -17.40 8.18
N HIS A 3 -7.47 -17.37 6.86
CA HIS A 3 -6.75 -16.31 6.17
C HIS A 3 -7.67 -15.12 5.92
N PHE A 4 -7.10 -13.91 5.89
CA PHE A 4 -7.82 -12.68 5.58
C PHE A 4 -9.03 -12.40 6.50
N THR A 5 -8.90 -12.63 7.80
CA THR A 5 -9.94 -12.30 8.79
C THR A 5 -9.55 -11.14 9.71
N SER A 6 -8.29 -10.70 9.68
CA SER A 6 -7.81 -9.58 10.50
C SER A 6 -7.93 -8.24 9.78
N VAL A 7 -8.14 -7.15 10.53
CA VAL A 7 -8.13 -5.79 9.95
C VAL A 7 -6.80 -5.46 9.27
N HIS A 8 -5.67 -5.96 9.79
CA HIS A 8 -4.37 -5.84 9.15
C HIS A 8 -4.40 -6.43 7.74
N SER A 9 -4.94 -7.65 7.58
CA SER A 9 -4.96 -8.33 6.29
C SER A 9 -5.84 -7.63 5.24
N TRP A 10 -7.02 -7.11 5.63
CA TRP A 10 -7.93 -6.41 4.72
C TRP A 10 -7.37 -5.06 4.27
N ILE A 11 -6.79 -4.29 5.20
CA ILE A 11 -6.13 -3.03 4.87
C ILE A 11 -4.87 -3.32 4.03
N GLY A 12 -4.11 -4.34 4.39
CA GLY A 12 -2.89 -4.75 3.67
C GLY A 12 -3.16 -5.08 2.22
N VAL A 13 -4.14 -5.94 1.93
CA VAL A 13 -4.47 -6.30 0.54
C VAL A 13 -4.99 -5.10 -0.26
N SER A 14 -5.75 -4.21 0.38
CA SER A 14 -6.25 -2.98 -0.25
C SER A 14 -5.11 -2.01 -0.60
N VAL A 15 -4.18 -1.77 0.32
CA VAL A 15 -2.98 -0.93 0.09
C VAL A 15 -2.10 -1.55 -0.99
N MET A 16 -1.93 -2.87 -0.99
CA MET A 16 -1.14 -3.57 -2.00
C MET A 16 -1.75 -3.43 -3.41
N PHE A 17 -3.07 -3.60 -3.53
CA PHE A 17 -3.79 -3.39 -4.80
C PHE A 17 -3.59 -1.97 -5.34
N ILE A 18 -3.76 -0.96 -4.48
CA ILE A 18 -3.53 0.44 -4.86
C ILE A 18 -2.09 0.66 -5.32
N TYR A 19 -1.11 0.08 -4.62
CA TYR A 19 0.31 0.17 -5.00
C TYR A 19 0.59 -0.43 -6.39
N VAL A 20 0.00 -1.57 -6.72
CA VAL A 20 0.17 -2.22 -8.03
C VAL A 20 -0.42 -1.36 -9.14
N VAL A 21 -1.63 -0.83 -8.94
CA VAL A 21 -2.28 0.09 -9.89
C VAL A 21 -1.44 1.35 -10.07
N GLN A 22 -1.03 1.97 -8.97
CA GLN A 22 -0.17 3.14 -8.94
C GLN A 22 1.16 2.92 -9.68
N PHE A 23 1.79 1.75 -9.48
CA PHE A 23 3.01 1.36 -10.17
C PHE A 23 2.77 1.20 -11.68
N ALA A 24 1.72 0.48 -12.09
CA ALA A 24 1.41 0.26 -13.50
C ALA A 24 1.16 1.59 -14.24
N PHE A 25 0.35 2.48 -13.67
CA PHE A 25 0.10 3.80 -14.25
C PHE A 25 1.35 4.69 -14.25
N GLY A 26 2.15 4.67 -13.19
CA GLY A 26 3.42 5.38 -13.14
C GLY A 26 4.41 4.89 -14.19
N PHE A 27 4.48 3.57 -14.37
CA PHE A 27 5.33 2.93 -15.37
C PHE A 27 4.91 3.33 -16.79
N VAL A 28 3.62 3.19 -17.13
CA VAL A 28 3.10 3.58 -18.44
C VAL A 28 3.36 5.06 -18.72
N ASN A 29 3.00 5.96 -17.80
CA ASN A 29 3.04 7.39 -18.08
C ASN A 29 4.44 8.01 -18.03
N PHE A 30 5.31 7.57 -17.12
CA PHE A 30 6.57 8.27 -16.84
C PHE A 30 7.83 7.53 -17.31
N LEU A 31 7.79 6.20 -17.49
CA LEU A 31 8.94 5.43 -17.98
C LEU A 31 8.93 5.22 -19.51
N PHE A 32 7.77 5.10 -20.15
CA PHE A 32 7.71 5.01 -21.61
C PHE A 32 7.87 6.37 -22.29
N SER A 33 8.75 6.44 -23.30
CA SER A 33 9.05 7.66 -24.05
C SER A 33 7.94 8.13 -25.01
N GLY A 34 6.96 7.27 -25.34
CA GLY A 34 5.90 7.56 -26.31
C GLY A 34 4.67 8.30 -25.77
N ILE A 35 4.62 8.64 -24.48
CA ILE A 35 3.45 9.29 -23.87
C ILE A 35 3.53 10.81 -24.01
N ALA A 36 2.41 11.42 -24.42
CA ALA A 36 2.29 12.86 -24.57
C ALA A 36 2.55 13.61 -23.25
N GLU A 37 3.23 14.75 -23.35
CA GLU A 37 3.58 15.57 -22.18
C GLU A 37 2.34 16.10 -21.44
N SER A 38 1.25 16.39 -22.17
CA SER A 38 -0.03 16.80 -21.59
C SER A 38 -0.62 15.72 -20.68
N THR A 39 -0.57 14.46 -21.10
CA THR A 39 -1.01 13.30 -20.31
C THR A 39 -0.14 13.15 -19.06
N ARG A 40 1.18 13.25 -19.19
CA ARG A 40 2.09 13.21 -18.03
C ARG A 40 1.78 14.30 -17.01
N LYS A 41 1.55 15.54 -17.45
CA LYS A 41 1.18 16.66 -16.58
C LYS A 41 -0.14 16.41 -15.85
N MET A 42 -1.13 15.81 -16.53
CA MET A 42 -2.41 15.45 -15.93
C MET A 42 -2.30 14.36 -14.87
N PHE A 43 -1.49 13.32 -15.11
CA PHE A 43 -1.31 12.20 -14.17
C PHE A 43 -0.35 12.50 -13.02
N MET A 44 0.59 13.44 -13.19
CA MET A 44 1.58 13.78 -12.16
C MET A 44 1.00 14.09 -10.77
N PRO A 45 -0.03 14.96 -10.61
CA PRO A 45 -0.59 15.24 -9.28
C PRO A 45 -1.25 14.00 -8.67
N ILE A 46 -1.96 13.19 -9.49
CA ILE A 46 -2.59 11.95 -9.03
C ILE A 46 -1.52 10.97 -8.54
N HIS A 47 -0.47 10.75 -9.33
CA HIS A 47 0.62 9.88 -8.97
C HIS A 47 1.29 10.32 -7.66
N ARG A 48 1.53 11.61 -7.46
CA ARG A 48 2.11 12.12 -6.21
C ARG A 48 1.19 11.90 -5.01
N ILE A 49 -0.07 12.33 -5.11
CA ILE A 49 -1.03 12.27 -3.99
C ILE A 49 -1.29 10.81 -3.58
N VAL A 50 -1.61 9.96 -4.55
CA VAL A 50 -1.86 8.53 -4.31
C VAL A 50 -0.62 7.88 -3.71
N GLY A 51 0.57 8.14 -4.26
CA GLY A 51 1.83 7.62 -3.72
C GLY A 51 2.07 8.02 -2.26
N CYS A 52 1.86 9.30 -1.91
CA CYS A 52 1.99 9.76 -0.52
C CYS A 52 0.97 9.12 0.42
N ILE A 53 -0.29 9.00 0.00
CA ILE A 53 -1.34 8.36 0.79
C ILE A 53 -1.03 6.87 0.99
N SER A 54 -0.65 6.15 -0.07
CA SER A 54 -0.28 4.73 0.01
C SER A 54 0.91 4.50 0.92
N PHE A 55 1.91 5.39 0.90
CA PHE A 55 3.06 5.31 1.80
C PHE A 55 2.69 5.55 3.27
N ALA A 56 1.87 6.57 3.56
CA ALA A 56 1.38 6.78 4.93
C ALA A 56 0.52 5.60 5.41
N ALA A 57 -0.34 5.08 4.54
CA ALA A 57 -1.18 3.92 4.83
C ALA A 57 -0.35 2.66 5.10
N SER A 58 0.76 2.42 4.40
CA SER A 58 1.62 1.27 4.64
C SER A 58 2.33 1.33 6.00
N ILE A 59 2.71 2.53 6.47
CA ILE A 59 3.24 2.72 7.82
C ILE A 59 2.18 2.35 8.86
N VAL A 60 0.96 2.89 8.73
CA VAL A 60 -0.16 2.55 9.63
C VAL A 60 -0.43 1.04 9.62
N GLN A 61 -0.43 0.42 8.44
CA GLN A 61 -0.65 -1.01 8.26
C GLN A 61 0.41 -1.85 8.99
N ALA A 62 1.68 -1.46 8.90
CA ALA A 62 2.79 -2.09 9.61
C ALA A 62 2.63 -1.98 11.13
N VAL A 63 2.22 -0.82 11.65
CA VAL A 63 1.94 -0.63 13.10
C VAL A 63 0.79 -1.51 13.55
N ILE A 64 -0.31 -1.59 12.79
CA ILE A 64 -1.44 -2.50 13.10
C ILE A 64 -0.95 -3.95 13.17
N GLY A 65 -0.09 -4.37 12.23
CA GLY A 65 0.48 -5.73 12.21
C GLY A 65 1.31 -6.03 13.45
N PHE A 66 2.19 -5.09 13.82
CA PHE A 66 3.00 -5.18 15.03
C PHE A 66 2.14 -5.30 16.29
N VAL A 67 1.10 -4.48 16.42
CA VAL A 67 0.17 -4.52 17.57
C VAL A 67 -0.60 -5.83 17.62
N GLN A 68 -1.11 -6.33 16.48
CA GLN A 68 -1.84 -7.60 16.45
C GLN A 68 -0.95 -8.80 16.77
N TYR A 69 0.28 -8.81 16.24
CA TYR A 69 1.26 -9.85 16.53
C TYR A 69 1.59 -9.90 18.03
N ASN A 70 1.93 -8.75 18.62
CA ASN A 70 2.27 -8.68 20.04
C ASN A 70 1.05 -8.86 20.95
N GLY A 71 -0.15 -8.48 20.53
CA GLY A 71 -1.37 -8.77 21.27
C GLY A 71 -1.68 -10.27 21.34
N PHE A 72 -1.42 -11.00 20.25
CA PHE A 72 -1.63 -12.44 20.19
C PHE A 72 -0.52 -13.23 20.89
N PHE A 73 0.75 -12.94 20.59
CA PHE A 73 1.89 -13.69 21.11
C PHE A 73 2.46 -13.15 22.42
N GLY A 74 2.23 -11.89 22.77
CA GLY A 74 2.66 -11.32 24.05
C GLY A 74 1.92 -11.89 25.27
N GLN A 75 0.84 -12.63 25.04
CA GLN A 75 0.10 -13.36 26.07
C GLN A 75 0.53 -14.84 26.18
N CYS A 76 1.38 -15.34 25.27
CA CYS A 76 1.88 -16.72 25.36
C CYS A 76 2.98 -16.81 26.43
N PRO A 77 2.90 -17.76 27.38
CA PRO A 77 3.97 -18.03 28.33
C PRO A 77 5.29 -18.23 27.56
N GLN A 78 6.31 -17.48 27.93
CA GLN A 78 7.66 -17.73 27.47
C GLN A 78 8.20 -18.83 28.40
N GLU A 79 8.14 -20.07 27.94
CA GLU A 79 8.75 -21.23 28.61
C GLU A 79 10.29 -21.14 28.64
#